data_AF-A0A8T2NBW8-F1
#
_entry.id   AF-A0A8T2NBW8-F1
#
_cell.length_a   1.000
_cell.length_b   1.000
_cell.length_c   1.000
_cell.angle_alpha   90.00
_cell.angle_beta   90.00
_cell.angle_gamma   90.00
#
_symmetry.space_group_name_H-M   'P 1'
#
loop_
_entity.id
_entity.type
_entity.pdbx_description
1 polymer ?
#
loop_
_entity_poly.entity_id
_entity_poly.type
_entity_poly.pdbx_seq_one_letter_code
_entity_poly.pdbx_strand_id
1 'polypeptide(L)'
;MHDLFHSAKVFKWAVEMRTNHRAESELIVKNAAKISEMGKSRRFRSLDFDAIVKAPDVSSLSTLLTDDSSFIHILLPSEETDDDLVEAIRNLLASAPGLKDVRTSQFITYTRKGCEMINDLCCKHYSDHITRDDRKRFVFEPRDKVCCTKSGYVIDREKEKESERSCDDDGCDTTKKREVKERLCNGQIFFITKDVTEIDVRTRKKRRYLELEDYDESRVTVRFRDLRTSCRMRHAWCRTIHTFQGSEAETIVYVVGKSSNQNWRYVYTAVTRGQKRVYIISTEDQLRKAMEQRDHKRQTQLEGLVKQEVNQRKGMEGEKATKAPHTPHGGGPTPGPGTGPSPGSGPGLSTPRTSEVPTQPWTNRQFQPRNLWKKDVECDTSPTERTDPFHNRANSSCAEDHGNSVNTTTQTGVFSHVDLPEKVLQAERESRGSDRHKRPVTPTTSQQSPQPKQPRNASEYVHKDDPATGAAESMEVDVRSLDSTSTPSQNPRTPSAFEVLMKRNWLPPPSVGTSSAQKKVRNAVLELLKKRGIGWQADSTQAKVVVDTLSKVLFSLDTHHEELKEQGANIPLVFSSFQGFHPWKKNKKSKPKLSKSDLDSHDTDLSKVIDILSKNAQAKSFKSDVEKLQTALSICNPLD
;
A
#
# COMPACT_ATOMS: atom_id res chain seq x y z
N MET A 1 3.65 -19.96 -1.82
CA MET A 1 3.12 -20.79 -0.71
C MET A 1 1.85 -21.53 -1.12
N HIS A 2 0.74 -20.87 -1.48
CA HIS A 2 -0.52 -21.57 -1.85
C HIS A 2 -0.37 -22.58 -3.00
N ASP A 3 0.29 -22.18 -4.09
CA ASP A 3 0.46 -23.03 -5.29
C ASP A 3 1.39 -24.21 -5.01
N LEU A 4 2.42 -23.99 -4.20
CA LEU A 4 3.32 -25.04 -3.72
C LEU A 4 2.59 -26.05 -2.82
N PHE A 5 1.77 -25.56 -1.89
CA PHE A 5 0.94 -26.42 -1.03
C PHE A 5 0.01 -27.30 -1.86
N HIS A 6 -0.74 -26.74 -2.82
CA HIS A 6 -1.65 -27.52 -3.66
C HIS A 6 -0.91 -28.54 -4.52
N SER A 7 0.25 -28.16 -5.08
CA SER A 7 1.10 -29.08 -5.83
C SER A 7 1.60 -30.23 -4.96
N ALA A 8 2.14 -29.92 -3.78
CA ALA A 8 2.66 -30.89 -2.84
C ALA A 8 1.57 -31.78 -2.22
N LYS A 9 0.34 -31.26 -2.06
CA LYS A 9 -0.81 -32.01 -1.51
C LYS A 9 -1.18 -33.20 -2.38
N VAL A 10 -1.10 -33.09 -3.71
CA VAL A 10 -1.30 -34.21 -4.65
C VAL A 10 -0.34 -35.37 -4.38
N PHE A 11 0.87 -35.04 -3.93
CA PHE A 11 1.92 -36.02 -3.63
C PHE A 11 1.96 -36.43 -2.15
N LYS A 12 1.00 -36.00 -1.33
CA LYS A 12 0.99 -36.18 0.14
C LYS A 12 2.25 -35.61 0.83
N TRP A 13 2.89 -34.62 0.22
CA TRP A 13 4.05 -33.90 0.78
C TRP A 13 3.65 -32.61 1.50
N ALA A 14 2.35 -32.34 1.59
CA ALA A 14 1.81 -31.24 2.35
C ALA A 14 0.84 -31.78 3.40
N VAL A 15 0.94 -31.25 4.61
CA VAL A 15 0.02 -31.52 5.72
C VAL A 15 -0.78 -30.25 5.99
N GLU A 16 -2.10 -30.40 6.13
CA GLU A 16 -2.98 -29.32 6.53
C GLU A 16 -3.13 -29.35 8.05
N MET A 17 -2.64 -28.31 8.72
CA MET A 17 -2.82 -28.14 10.16
C MET A 17 -4.29 -27.84 10.46
N ARG A 18 -4.90 -28.61 11.38
CA ARG A 18 -6.33 -28.48 11.69
C ARG A 18 -6.65 -27.38 12.70
N THR A 19 -5.69 -27.03 13.55
CA THR A 19 -5.88 -26.07 14.64
C THR A 19 -4.93 -24.89 14.47
N ASN A 20 -5.47 -23.69 14.65
CA ASN A 20 -4.69 -22.48 14.73
C ASN A 20 -4.29 -22.27 16.20
N HIS A 21 -3.06 -22.61 16.58
CA HIS A 21 -2.53 -22.48 17.94
C HIS A 21 -2.35 -21.02 18.41
N ARG A 22 -2.95 -20.04 17.72
CA ARG A 22 -2.68 -18.60 17.88
C ARG A 22 -3.75 -17.85 18.65
N ALA A 23 -4.95 -18.42 18.83
CA ALA A 23 -6.04 -17.77 19.56
C ALA A 23 -6.35 -18.52 20.85
N GLU A 24 -6.51 -17.79 21.94
CA GLU A 24 -6.90 -18.31 23.25
C GLU A 24 -8.42 -18.59 23.31
N SER A 25 -9.21 -17.89 22.49
CA SER A 25 -10.66 -18.11 22.39
C SER A 25 -11.02 -19.18 21.36
N GLU A 26 -11.74 -20.21 21.80
CA GLU A 26 -12.30 -21.25 20.93
C GLU A 26 -13.30 -20.65 19.92
N LEU A 27 -14.02 -19.60 20.28
CA LEU A 27 -14.99 -18.92 19.42
C LEU A 27 -14.29 -18.24 18.23
N ILE A 28 -13.15 -17.59 18.47
CA ILE A 28 -12.31 -17.01 17.41
C ILE A 28 -11.87 -18.12 16.43
N VAL A 29 -11.42 -19.26 16.94
CA VAL A 29 -10.97 -20.40 16.12
C VAL A 29 -12.12 -20.97 15.30
N LYS A 30 -13.30 -21.19 15.91
CA LYS A 30 -14.51 -21.69 15.23
C LYS A 30 -14.96 -20.74 14.13
N ASN A 31 -15.03 -19.43 14.41
CA ASN A 31 -15.41 -18.44 13.40
C ASN A 31 -14.38 -18.33 12.28
N ALA A 32 -13.08 -18.40 12.58
CA ALA A 32 -12.05 -18.44 11.55
C ALA A 32 -12.23 -19.65 10.61
N ALA A 33 -12.56 -20.83 11.15
CA ALA A 33 -12.86 -22.02 10.36
C ALA A 33 -14.11 -21.80 9.47
N LYS A 34 -15.20 -21.26 10.04
CA LYS A 34 -16.41 -20.90 9.29
C LYS A 34 -16.10 -19.92 8.16
N ILE A 35 -15.33 -18.87 8.42
CA ILE A 35 -14.92 -17.89 7.40
C ILE A 35 -14.17 -18.58 6.25
N SER A 36 -13.25 -19.49 6.56
CA SER A 36 -12.54 -20.24 5.53
C SER A 36 -13.45 -21.16 4.71
N GLU A 37 -14.40 -21.85 5.36
CA GLU A 37 -15.40 -22.68 4.68
C GLU A 37 -16.33 -21.85 3.78
N MET A 38 -16.81 -20.71 4.28
CA MET A 38 -17.64 -19.76 3.52
C MET A 38 -16.89 -19.23 2.31
N GLY A 39 -15.62 -18.85 2.46
CA GLY A 39 -14.78 -18.40 1.36
C GLY A 39 -14.57 -19.46 0.26
N LYS A 40 -14.43 -20.73 0.66
CA LYS A 40 -14.28 -21.87 -0.26
C LYS A 40 -15.60 -22.23 -0.96
N SER A 41 -16.70 -22.25 -0.21
CA SER A 41 -18.03 -22.65 -0.70
C SER A 41 -18.81 -21.52 -1.38
N ARG A 42 -18.44 -20.26 -1.09
CA ARG A 42 -19.14 -19.03 -1.49
C ARG A 42 -20.59 -18.97 -1.02
N ARG A 43 -20.86 -19.55 0.14
CA ARG A 43 -22.17 -19.52 0.78
C ARG A 43 -22.04 -18.81 2.11
N PHE A 44 -22.68 -17.66 2.23
CA PHE A 44 -22.72 -16.96 3.49
C PHE A 44 -23.51 -17.76 4.52
N ARG A 45 -22.96 -17.82 5.73
CA ARG A 45 -23.57 -18.33 6.96
C ARG A 45 -23.29 -17.30 8.05
N SER A 46 -24.16 -17.23 9.05
CA SER A 46 -23.92 -16.37 10.19
C SER A 46 -22.67 -16.83 10.97
N LEU A 47 -21.88 -15.85 11.43
CA LEU A 47 -20.85 -16.07 12.43
C LEU A 47 -21.50 -16.08 13.82
N ASP A 48 -20.84 -16.74 14.76
CA ASP A 48 -21.29 -16.76 16.15
C ASP A 48 -20.65 -15.57 16.87
N PHE A 49 -21.44 -14.68 17.44
CA PHE A 49 -20.94 -13.52 18.17
C PHE A 49 -21.37 -13.62 19.64
N ASP A 50 -20.47 -13.25 20.55
CA ASP A 50 -20.81 -13.07 21.96
C ASP A 50 -21.81 -11.92 22.13
N ALA A 51 -21.64 -10.87 21.31
CA ALA A 51 -22.55 -9.74 21.26
C ALA A 51 -22.59 -9.10 19.86
N ILE A 52 -23.77 -8.61 19.49
CA ILE A 52 -23.99 -7.74 18.33
C ILE A 52 -24.49 -6.40 18.85
N VAL A 53 -23.67 -5.36 18.70
CA VAL A 53 -23.95 -4.01 19.20
C VAL A 53 -24.24 -3.11 18.01
N LYS A 54 -25.43 -2.50 17.99
CA LYS A 54 -25.84 -1.60 16.91
C LYS A 54 -25.29 -0.21 17.17
N ALA A 55 -24.59 0.37 16.19
CA ALA A 55 -24.23 1.78 16.26
C ALA A 55 -25.48 2.66 16.10
N PRO A 56 -25.59 3.81 16.80
CA PRO A 56 -24.58 4.45 17.65
C PRO A 56 -24.65 4.07 19.15
N ASP A 57 -25.48 3.11 19.59
CA ASP A 57 -25.66 2.69 21.00
C ASP A 57 -24.46 1.85 21.54
N VAL A 58 -23.26 2.25 21.14
CA VAL A 58 -21.98 1.66 21.49
C VAL A 58 -21.57 2.13 22.90
N SER A 59 -22.19 3.17 23.44
CA SER A 59 -21.98 3.66 24.82
C SER A 59 -22.40 2.64 25.89
N SER A 60 -23.29 1.71 25.54
CA SER A 60 -23.75 0.62 26.42
C SER A 60 -22.82 -0.60 26.40
N LEU A 61 -21.69 -0.55 25.67
CA LEU A 61 -20.73 -1.66 25.52
C LEU A 61 -20.25 -2.22 26.86
N SER A 62 -19.93 -1.36 27.84
CA SER A 62 -19.40 -1.82 29.13
C SER A 62 -20.44 -2.60 29.96
N THR A 63 -21.72 -2.43 29.67
CA THR A 63 -22.81 -3.17 30.33
C THR A 63 -23.16 -4.45 29.55
N LEU A 64 -23.02 -4.42 28.23
CA LEU A 64 -23.33 -5.55 27.34
C LEU A 64 -22.20 -6.57 27.22
N LEU A 65 -20.96 -6.12 27.37
CA LEU A 65 -19.78 -6.97 27.23
C LEU A 65 -19.22 -7.36 28.59
N THR A 66 -19.06 -8.65 28.77
CA THR A 66 -18.31 -9.25 29.85
C THR A 66 -16.82 -9.33 29.48
N ASP A 67 -15.93 -9.48 30.47
CA ASP A 67 -14.48 -9.58 30.23
C ASP A 67 -14.09 -10.81 29.39
N ASP A 68 -14.92 -11.86 29.38
CA ASP A 68 -14.76 -13.07 28.57
C ASP A 68 -15.32 -12.96 27.14
N SER A 69 -16.04 -11.88 26.81
CA SER A 69 -16.51 -11.63 25.44
C SER A 69 -15.31 -11.51 24.49
N SER A 70 -15.22 -12.42 23.52
CA SER A 70 -14.05 -12.62 22.65
C SER A 70 -14.33 -12.30 21.18
N PHE A 71 -15.58 -12.37 20.71
CA PHE A 71 -15.93 -12.13 19.31
C PHE A 71 -17.20 -11.28 19.19
N ILE A 72 -17.03 -10.00 18.84
CA ILE A 72 -18.08 -8.99 18.94
C ILE A 72 -18.31 -8.30 17.59
N HIS A 73 -19.56 -8.15 17.18
CA HIS A 73 -19.92 -7.40 15.98
C HIS A 73 -20.46 -6.02 16.35
N ILE A 74 -19.81 -4.97 15.89
CA ILE A 74 -20.34 -3.60 15.89
C ILE A 74 -21.03 -3.39 14.55
N LEU A 75 -22.35 -3.48 14.57
CA LEU A 75 -23.21 -3.40 13.40
C LEU A 75 -23.50 -1.93 13.06
N LEU A 76 -22.99 -1.49 11.92
CA LEU A 76 -23.30 -0.18 11.35
C LEU A 76 -24.67 -0.20 10.65
N PRO A 77 -25.38 0.94 10.59
CA PRO A 77 -26.64 1.04 9.84
C PRO A 77 -26.45 0.69 8.36
N SER A 78 -27.50 0.19 7.71
CA SER A 78 -27.41 -0.26 6.30
C SER A 78 -26.92 0.84 5.35
N GLU A 79 -27.40 2.06 5.54
CA GLU A 79 -26.97 3.26 4.81
C GLU A 79 -25.84 3.98 5.56
N GLU A 80 -24.71 3.30 5.76
CA GLU A 80 -23.62 3.86 6.57
C GLU A 80 -23.01 5.13 5.92
N THR A 81 -22.85 6.14 6.76
CA THR A 81 -22.08 7.35 6.49
C THR A 81 -20.68 7.24 7.09
N ASP A 82 -19.74 8.08 6.63
CA ASP A 82 -18.41 8.16 7.26
C ASP A 82 -18.53 8.59 8.75
N ASP A 83 -19.57 9.36 9.11
CA ASP A 83 -19.85 9.80 10.48
C ASP A 83 -20.27 8.65 11.40
N ASP A 84 -21.08 7.70 10.91
CA ASP A 84 -21.49 6.52 11.69
C ASP A 84 -20.29 5.66 12.09
N LEU A 85 -19.36 5.45 11.15
CA LEU A 85 -18.13 4.70 11.41
C LEU A 85 -17.22 5.44 12.39
N VAL A 86 -17.06 6.75 12.21
CA VAL A 86 -16.25 7.59 13.09
C VAL A 86 -16.82 7.55 14.52
N GLU A 87 -18.14 7.65 14.67
CA GLU A 87 -18.82 7.62 15.96
C GLU A 87 -18.71 6.24 16.64
N ALA A 88 -18.91 5.15 15.88
CA ALA A 88 -18.70 3.80 16.39
C ALA A 88 -17.28 3.59 16.92
N ILE A 89 -16.26 4.12 16.23
CA ILE A 89 -14.86 4.04 16.67
C ILE A 89 -14.61 4.88 17.92
N ARG A 90 -15.16 6.10 18.01
CA ARG A 90 -15.03 6.94 19.22
C ARG A 90 -15.63 6.25 20.43
N ASN A 91 -16.81 5.66 20.29
CA ASN A 91 -17.48 4.97 21.38
C ASN A 91 -16.73 3.69 21.80
N LEU A 92 -16.16 2.95 20.84
CA LEU A 92 -15.26 1.84 21.13
C LEU A 92 -14.03 2.30 21.92
N LEU A 93 -13.33 3.34 21.46
CA LEU A 93 -12.15 3.88 22.14
C LEU A 93 -12.47 4.32 23.58
N ALA A 94 -13.66 4.92 23.80
CA ALA A 94 -14.07 5.41 25.11
C ALA A 94 -14.38 4.29 26.12
N SER A 95 -14.98 3.17 25.69
CA SER A 95 -15.66 2.24 26.59
C SER A 95 -15.38 0.75 26.36
N ALA A 96 -14.81 0.37 25.22
CA ALA A 96 -14.64 -1.03 24.87
C ALA A 96 -13.54 -1.70 25.71
N PRO A 97 -13.81 -2.87 26.29
CA PRO A 97 -12.79 -3.60 27.02
C PRO A 97 -11.65 -4.01 26.08
N GLY A 98 -10.41 -3.97 26.58
CA GLY A 98 -9.22 -4.33 25.81
C GLY A 98 -8.67 -3.24 24.88
N LEU A 99 -9.30 -2.05 24.82
CA LEU A 99 -8.77 -0.89 24.07
C LEU A 99 -8.15 0.20 24.95
N LYS A 100 -8.23 0.07 26.28
CA LYS A 100 -7.59 1.00 27.22
C LYS A 100 -6.07 0.99 27.10
N ASP A 101 -5.50 -0.21 26.92
CA ASP A 101 -4.07 -0.36 26.71
C ASP A 101 -3.76 -0.45 25.20
N VAL A 102 -2.96 0.51 24.76
CA VAL A 102 -2.53 0.65 23.37
C VAL A 102 -1.46 -0.36 22.95
N ARG A 103 -0.79 -0.98 23.93
CA ARG A 103 0.24 -1.99 23.69
C ARG A 103 -0.41 -3.31 23.28
N THR A 104 -1.51 -3.68 23.92
CA THR A 104 -2.24 -4.95 23.73
C THR A 104 -3.31 -4.90 22.64
N SER A 105 -3.58 -3.72 22.07
CA SER A 105 -4.62 -3.52 21.06
C SER A 105 -4.08 -3.03 19.70
N GLN A 106 -4.79 -3.40 18.64
CA GLN A 106 -4.50 -2.93 17.29
C GLN A 106 -5.77 -2.78 16.44
N PHE A 107 -5.94 -1.60 15.85
CA PHE A 107 -6.91 -1.40 14.77
C PHE A 107 -6.34 -1.88 13.45
N ILE A 108 -7.17 -2.59 12.67
CA ILE A 108 -6.84 -3.10 11.35
C ILE A 108 -7.94 -2.72 10.36
N THR A 109 -7.55 -2.31 9.16
CA THR A 109 -8.49 -2.11 8.04
C THR A 109 -7.90 -2.60 6.73
N TYR A 110 -8.72 -2.73 5.69
CA TYR A 110 -8.26 -3.10 4.36
C TYR A 110 -7.57 -1.93 3.63
N THR A 111 -8.09 -0.71 3.77
CA THR A 111 -7.67 0.44 2.94
C THR A 111 -6.73 1.40 3.66
N ARG A 112 -5.87 2.10 2.90
CA ARG A 112 -5.02 3.15 3.47
C ARG A 112 -5.83 4.37 3.94
N LYS A 113 -6.91 4.74 3.23
CA LYS A 113 -7.80 5.86 3.63
C LYS A 113 -8.42 5.60 5.00
N GLY A 114 -8.99 4.41 5.20
CA GLY A 114 -9.51 4.03 6.52
C GLY A 114 -8.42 4.05 7.58
N CYS A 115 -7.21 3.59 7.24
CA CYS A 115 -6.09 3.57 8.17
C CYS A 115 -5.67 4.99 8.61
N GLU A 116 -5.65 5.96 7.69
CA GLU A 116 -5.36 7.37 8.02
C GLU A 116 -6.42 7.97 8.94
N MET A 117 -7.71 7.79 8.61
CA MET A 117 -8.82 8.29 9.42
C MET A 117 -8.81 7.71 10.84
N ILE A 118 -8.61 6.40 10.99
CA ILE A 118 -8.59 5.76 12.31
C ILE A 118 -7.34 6.17 13.09
N ASN A 119 -6.20 6.34 12.41
CA ASN A 119 -5.00 6.90 13.05
C ASN A 119 -5.27 8.30 13.60
N ASP A 120 -5.99 9.17 12.89
CA ASP A 120 -6.39 10.50 13.40
C ASP A 120 -7.27 10.41 14.66
N LEU A 121 -8.28 9.53 14.66
CA LEU A 121 -9.16 9.33 15.82
C LEU A 121 -8.39 8.79 17.03
N CYS A 122 -7.54 7.78 16.82
CA CYS A 122 -6.75 7.19 17.88
C CYS A 122 -5.69 8.16 18.42
N CYS A 123 -5.05 8.93 17.54
CA CYS A 123 -4.08 9.95 17.93
C CYS A 123 -4.73 11.01 18.82
N LYS A 124 -5.94 11.46 18.45
CA LYS A 124 -6.71 12.39 19.27
C LYS A 124 -7.13 11.79 20.60
N HIS A 125 -7.45 10.50 20.64
CA HIS A 125 -7.86 9.83 21.87
C HIS A 125 -6.70 9.52 22.82
N TYR A 126 -5.58 8.98 22.33
CA TYR A 126 -4.47 8.50 23.16
C TYR A 126 -3.37 9.55 23.41
N SER A 127 -3.16 10.46 22.46
CA SER A 127 -2.11 11.50 22.51
C SER A 127 -2.66 12.94 22.55
N ASP A 128 -3.98 13.14 22.48
CA ASP A 128 -4.66 14.46 22.49
C ASP A 128 -4.30 15.42 21.31
N HIS A 129 -3.70 14.91 20.24
CA HIS A 129 -3.40 15.71 19.03
C HIS A 129 -3.82 15.00 17.73
N ILE A 130 -3.82 15.75 16.63
CA ILE A 130 -4.11 15.25 15.28
C ILE A 130 -2.83 14.74 14.60
N THR A 131 -2.93 13.79 13.66
CA THR A 131 -1.72 13.23 13.02
C THR A 131 -1.10 14.17 11.99
N ARG A 132 -1.84 15.18 11.54
CA ARG A 132 -1.41 16.14 10.52
C ARG A 132 -1.79 17.56 10.86
N ASP A 133 -0.88 18.51 10.62
CA ASP A 133 -1.15 19.94 10.76
C ASP A 133 -2.02 20.49 9.61
N ASP A 134 -2.38 21.77 9.72
CA ASP A 134 -3.07 22.59 8.71
C ASP A 134 -2.39 22.53 7.32
N ARG A 135 -1.08 22.26 7.29
CA ARG A 135 -0.25 22.11 6.09
C ARG A 135 -0.12 20.67 5.61
N LYS A 136 -0.93 19.75 6.13
CA LYS A 136 -0.94 18.31 5.82
C LYS A 136 0.38 17.59 6.15
N ARG A 137 1.24 18.19 6.98
CA ARG A 137 2.50 17.60 7.45
C ARG A 137 2.23 16.76 8.68
N PHE A 138 2.92 15.65 8.79
CA PHE A 138 2.75 14.75 9.92
C PHE A 138 3.30 15.35 11.20
N VAL A 139 2.50 15.34 12.26
CA VAL A 139 2.83 15.78 13.61
C VAL A 139 3.07 14.52 14.43
N PHE A 140 4.24 14.43 15.05
CA PHE A 140 4.63 13.30 15.89
C PHE A 140 4.97 13.85 17.26
N GLU A 141 4.39 13.31 18.32
CA GLU A 141 4.61 13.79 19.69
C GLU A 141 4.90 12.62 20.64
N PRO A 142 5.43 12.89 21.84
CA PRO A 142 5.51 11.86 22.87
C PRO A 142 4.16 11.18 23.09
N ARG A 143 4.18 9.88 23.39
CA ARG A 143 3.06 8.93 23.50
C ARG A 143 2.51 8.39 22.17
N ASP A 144 2.97 8.89 21.03
CA ASP A 144 2.53 8.36 19.74
C ASP A 144 3.02 6.93 19.48
N LYS A 145 2.09 6.07 19.07
CA LYS A 145 2.37 4.76 18.47
C LYS A 145 2.71 4.95 16.99
N VAL A 146 3.94 4.63 16.61
CA VAL A 146 4.48 4.82 15.26
C VAL A 146 5.08 3.54 14.68
N CYS A 147 5.26 3.52 13.36
CA CYS A 147 5.97 2.46 12.67
C CYS A 147 6.85 2.99 11.54
N CYS A 148 7.88 2.22 11.21
CA CYS A 148 8.68 2.44 10.01
C CYS A 148 8.00 1.78 8.81
N THR A 149 7.81 2.51 7.70
CA THR A 149 7.24 1.94 6.46
C THR A 149 8.30 1.57 5.42
N LYS A 150 9.57 1.80 5.75
CA LYS A 150 10.75 1.42 4.99
C LYS A 150 11.86 1.04 5.96
N SER A 151 12.57 -0.05 5.68
CA SER A 151 13.77 -0.38 6.44
C SER A 151 14.85 0.67 6.21
N GLY A 152 15.44 1.18 7.27
CA GLY A 152 16.42 2.26 7.21
C GLY A 152 17.51 2.11 8.26
N TYR A 153 18.67 2.70 7.97
CA TYR A 153 19.79 2.75 8.88
C TYR A 153 19.86 4.15 9.50
N VAL A 154 19.91 4.20 10.82
CA VAL A 154 19.91 5.43 11.62
C VAL A 154 21.06 5.40 12.62
N ILE A 155 21.49 6.57 13.09
CA ILE A 155 22.53 6.69 14.10
C ILE A 155 21.85 7.06 15.40
N ASP A 156 22.14 6.33 16.47
CA ASP A 156 21.70 6.71 17.82
C ASP A 156 22.46 7.96 18.28
N ARG A 157 21.76 8.90 18.92
CA ARG A 157 22.32 10.15 19.47
C ARG A 157 23.48 9.92 20.45
N GLU A 158 23.43 8.88 21.28
CA GLU A 158 24.53 8.59 22.22
C GLU A 158 25.79 8.20 21.46
N LYS A 159 25.62 7.33 20.45
CA LYS A 159 26.71 6.89 19.58
C LYS A 159 27.21 8.01 18.65
N GLU A 160 26.33 8.92 18.22
CA GLU A 160 26.71 10.15 17.49
C GLU A 160 27.67 11.00 18.34
N LYS A 161 27.34 11.23 19.61
CA LYS A 161 28.17 12.00 20.55
C LYS A 161 29.51 11.36 20.87
N GLU A 162 29.57 10.04 21.02
CA GLU A 162 30.83 9.32 21.20
C GLU A 162 31.74 9.47 19.98
N SER A 163 31.18 9.36 18.78
CA SER A 163 31.94 9.52 17.55
C SER A 163 32.53 10.93 17.41
N GLU A 164 31.79 11.98 17.80
CA GLU A 164 32.26 13.37 17.77
C GLU A 164 33.39 13.65 18.77
N ARG A 165 33.42 12.94 19.91
CA ARG A 165 34.47 13.09 20.94
C ARG A 165 35.79 12.37 20.60
N SER A 166 35.75 11.41 19.68
CA SER A 166 36.91 10.57 19.32
C SER A 166 37.79 11.13 18.20
N CYS A 167 37.57 12.37 17.75
CA CYS A 167 38.18 12.92 16.53
C CYS A 167 39.43 13.79 16.74
N ASP A 168 40.05 13.78 17.93
CA ASP A 168 41.21 14.63 18.24
C ASP A 168 42.58 13.93 18.00
N ASP A 169 42.60 12.71 17.45
CA ASP A 169 43.85 11.99 17.12
C ASP A 169 44.05 11.89 15.60
N ASP A 170 45.18 12.41 15.12
CA ASP A 170 45.50 12.80 13.74
C ASP A 170 45.87 11.59 12.84
N GLY A 171 45.08 10.52 12.90
CA GLY A 171 45.31 9.36 12.04
C GLY A 171 44.43 8.15 12.36
N CYS A 172 43.18 8.11 11.86
CA CYS A 172 42.46 6.84 11.84
C CYS A 172 41.51 6.69 10.65
N ASP A 173 41.91 5.77 9.77
CA ASP A 173 41.16 4.94 8.84
C ASP A 173 39.62 5.13 8.79
N THR A 174 39.13 5.59 7.63
CA THR A 174 37.72 5.86 7.32
C THR A 174 36.81 4.62 7.36
N THR A 175 37.38 3.43 7.52
CA THR A 175 36.65 2.16 7.57
C THR A 175 35.90 1.93 8.90
N LYS A 176 36.37 2.47 10.04
CA LYS A 176 35.70 2.30 11.36
C LYS A 176 34.40 3.11 11.53
N LYS A 177 34.15 4.13 10.70
CA LYS A 177 32.92 4.96 10.77
C LYS A 177 31.65 4.24 10.25
N ARG A 178 31.78 3.06 9.63
CA ARG A 178 30.66 2.32 9.03
C ARG A 178 29.85 1.47 10.02
N GLU A 179 30.36 1.16 11.20
CA GLU A 179 29.75 0.16 12.10
C GLU A 179 28.65 0.69 13.02
N VAL A 180 28.45 2.01 13.11
CA VAL A 180 27.58 2.62 14.13
C VAL A 180 26.22 3.02 13.56
N LYS A 181 25.57 2.12 12.81
CA LYS A 181 24.21 2.37 12.31
C LYS A 181 23.27 1.28 12.76
N GLU A 182 22.21 1.70 13.43
CA GLU A 182 21.11 0.84 13.85
C GLU A 182 20.11 0.68 12.71
N ARG A 183 19.65 -0.55 12.49
CA ARG A 183 18.70 -0.86 11.42
C ARG A 183 17.29 -0.92 11.99
N LEU A 184 16.47 0.07 11.65
CA LEU A 184 15.03 0.02 11.91
C LEU A 184 14.34 -0.71 10.76
N CYS A 185 13.56 -1.73 11.08
CA CYS A 185 12.93 -2.58 10.08
C CYS A 185 11.53 -2.07 9.67
N ASN A 186 11.17 -2.32 8.41
CA ASN A 186 9.80 -2.07 7.94
C ASN A 186 8.78 -2.86 8.76
N GLY A 187 7.77 -2.18 9.28
CA GLY A 187 6.68 -2.75 10.07
C GLY A 187 6.96 -2.85 11.57
N GLN A 188 8.17 -2.52 12.03
CA GLN A 188 8.50 -2.43 13.46
C GLN A 188 7.74 -1.27 14.11
N ILE A 189 7.21 -1.53 15.31
CA ILE A 189 6.38 -0.61 16.08
C ILE A 189 7.20 0.01 17.20
N PHE A 190 7.01 1.31 17.42
CA PHE A 190 7.63 2.05 18.49
C PHE A 190 6.61 2.99 19.13
N PHE A 191 6.87 3.36 20.38
CA PHE A 191 6.24 4.45 21.10
C PHE A 191 7.24 5.58 21.22
N ILE A 192 6.84 6.80 20.89
CA ILE A 192 7.69 7.97 21.11
C ILE A 192 7.67 8.29 22.61
N THR A 193 8.79 8.16 23.29
CA THR A 193 8.87 8.44 24.74
C THR A 193 9.30 9.87 25.03
N LYS A 194 10.18 10.45 24.19
CA LYS A 194 10.67 11.83 24.33
C LYS A 194 10.87 12.52 22.99
N ASP A 195 10.68 13.83 22.98
CA ASP A 195 11.02 14.72 21.87
C ASP A 195 11.99 15.79 22.35
N VAL A 196 13.22 15.76 21.84
CA VAL A 196 14.32 16.60 22.28
C VAL A 196 14.77 17.47 21.11
N THR A 197 14.69 18.80 21.29
CA THR A 197 15.27 19.74 20.34
C THR A 197 16.55 20.34 20.90
N GLU A 198 17.68 20.02 20.29
CA GLU A 198 18.97 20.60 20.61
C GLU A 198 19.26 21.80 19.70
N ILE A 199 19.91 22.82 20.24
CA ILE A 199 20.42 23.95 19.47
C ILE A 199 21.94 23.83 19.45
N ASP A 200 22.50 23.66 18.27
CA ASP A 200 23.96 23.69 18.07
C ASP A 200 24.49 25.08 18.42
N VAL A 201 25.32 25.18 19.45
CA VAL A 201 25.84 26.46 19.97
C VAL A 201 26.67 27.20 18.91
N ARG A 202 27.39 26.48 18.06
CA ARG A 202 28.27 27.06 17.03
C ARG A 202 27.48 27.50 15.81
N THR A 203 26.56 26.66 15.32
CA THR A 203 25.84 26.91 14.07
C THR A 203 24.45 27.54 14.26
N ARG A 204 23.97 27.63 15.51
CA ARG A 204 22.59 28.00 15.90
C ARG A 204 21.51 27.14 15.23
N LYS A 205 21.88 26.01 14.63
CA LYS A 205 20.93 25.11 13.96
C LYS A 205 20.20 24.26 14.99
N LYS A 206 18.87 24.23 14.88
CA LYS A 206 18.02 23.36 15.69
C LYS A 206 18.01 21.94 15.10
N ARG A 207 18.24 20.93 15.93
CA ARG A 207 18.14 19.50 15.59
C ARG A 207 17.11 18.86 16.50
N ARG A 208 16.10 18.22 15.90
CA ARG A 208 15.05 17.48 16.61
C ARG A 208 15.39 15.99 16.64
N TYR A 209 15.32 15.39 17.81
CA TYR A 209 15.56 13.97 18.09
C TYR A 209 14.32 13.39 18.77
N LEU A 210 13.99 12.15 18.44
CA LEU A 210 12.93 11.38 19.09
C LEU A 210 13.54 10.16 19.76
N GLU A 211 13.17 9.92 21.01
CA GLU A 211 13.44 8.67 21.71
C GLU A 211 12.28 7.70 21.38
N LEU A 212 12.62 6.56 20.80
CA LEU A 212 11.70 5.51 20.39
C LEU A 212 11.89 4.29 21.29
N GLU A 213 10.81 3.77 21.84
CA GLU A 213 10.79 2.54 22.64
C GLU A 213 9.93 1.49 21.95
N ASP A 214 10.40 0.26 21.82
CA ASP A 214 9.59 -0.84 21.26
C ASP A 214 8.84 -1.63 22.34
N TYR A 215 8.33 -2.80 21.98
CA TYR A 215 7.62 -3.70 22.90
C TYR A 215 8.55 -4.45 23.84
N ASP A 216 9.81 -4.64 23.45
CA ASP A 216 10.85 -5.30 24.25
C ASP A 216 11.60 -4.28 25.14
N GLU A 217 11.00 -3.09 25.32
CA GLU A 217 11.55 -1.96 26.09
C GLU A 217 12.92 -1.47 25.59
N SER A 218 13.30 -1.85 24.36
CA SER A 218 14.52 -1.38 23.73
C SER A 218 14.33 0.06 23.27
N ARG A 219 15.29 0.92 23.62
CA ARG A 219 15.23 2.36 23.35
C ARG A 219 16.31 2.78 22.38
N VAL A 220 15.93 3.62 21.42
CA VAL A 220 16.85 4.25 20.47
C VAL A 220 16.51 5.73 20.33
N THR A 221 17.50 6.61 20.45
CA THR A 221 17.29 8.05 20.27
C THR A 221 17.79 8.49 18.91
N VAL A 222 16.87 8.87 18.01
CA VAL A 222 17.19 9.07 16.60
C VAL A 222 16.80 10.47 16.14
N ARG A 223 17.60 11.05 15.23
CA ARG A 223 17.27 12.31 14.58
C ARG A 223 15.95 12.19 13.79
N PHE A 224 15.01 13.10 14.06
CA PHE A 224 13.68 13.10 13.43
C PHE A 224 13.74 13.12 11.90
N ARG A 225 14.70 13.86 11.33
CA ARG A 225 14.91 13.94 9.89
C ARG A 225 15.16 12.55 9.29
N ASP A 226 15.97 11.72 9.94
CA ASP A 226 16.38 10.42 9.42
C ASP A 226 15.24 9.40 9.53
N LEU A 227 14.45 9.46 10.61
CA LEU A 227 13.19 8.70 10.73
C LEU A 227 12.22 9.02 9.59
N ARG A 228 12.15 10.29 9.17
CA ARG A 228 11.27 10.73 8.07
C ARG A 228 11.80 10.37 6.69
N THR A 229 13.10 10.55 6.43
CA THR A 229 13.68 10.35 5.10
C THR A 229 14.08 8.90 4.84
N SER A 230 14.72 8.25 5.81
CA SER A 230 15.30 6.91 5.67
C SER A 230 14.26 5.84 5.97
N CYS A 231 13.52 5.99 7.07
CA CYS A 231 12.58 4.96 7.55
C CYS A 231 11.11 5.20 7.17
N ARG A 232 10.79 6.41 6.66
CA ARG A 232 9.42 6.84 6.31
C ARG A 232 8.43 6.59 7.46
N MET A 233 8.76 7.07 8.65
CA MET A 233 7.95 6.89 9.85
C MET A 233 6.51 7.44 9.68
N ARG A 234 5.53 6.71 10.22
CA ARG A 234 4.08 6.99 10.23
C ARG A 234 3.45 6.61 11.57
N HIS A 235 2.29 7.19 11.91
CA HIS A 235 1.43 6.66 12.98
C HIS A 235 0.97 5.24 12.68
N ALA A 236 0.78 4.46 13.74
CA ALA A 236 0.52 3.02 13.67
C ALA A 236 -0.58 2.55 14.63
N TRP A 237 -1.40 3.46 15.16
CA TRP A 237 -2.61 3.13 15.91
C TRP A 237 -3.54 2.19 15.12
N CYS A 238 -3.66 2.47 13.82
CA CYS A 238 -4.28 1.61 12.83
C CYS A 238 -3.24 1.16 11.80
N ARG A 239 -3.37 -0.08 11.33
CA ARG A 239 -2.56 -0.64 10.24
C ARG A 239 -3.44 -1.27 9.18
N THR A 240 -2.93 -1.35 7.96
CA THR A 240 -3.60 -2.17 6.95
C THR A 240 -3.40 -3.66 7.24
N ILE A 241 -4.37 -4.49 6.84
CA ILE A 241 -4.27 -5.95 7.00
C ILE A 241 -2.98 -6.51 6.38
N HIS A 242 -2.57 -5.97 5.23
CA HIS A 242 -1.34 -6.34 4.54
C HIS A 242 -0.09 -6.07 5.37
N THR A 243 -0.04 -4.90 6.02
CA THR A 243 1.11 -4.50 6.85
C THR A 243 1.12 -5.18 8.20
N PHE A 244 -0.02 -5.68 8.69
CA PHE A 244 -0.12 -6.39 9.97
C PHE A 244 0.08 -7.91 9.84
N GLN A 245 0.38 -8.39 8.63
CA GLN A 245 0.61 -9.80 8.40
C GLN A 245 1.87 -10.27 9.15
N GLY A 246 1.70 -11.31 9.98
CA GLY A 246 2.77 -11.87 10.80
C GLY A 246 2.79 -11.35 12.25
N SER A 247 2.13 -10.22 12.53
CA SER A 247 1.94 -9.68 13.88
C SER A 247 0.69 -10.26 14.54
N GLU A 248 0.53 -10.08 15.85
CA GLU A 248 -0.64 -10.47 16.64
C GLU A 248 -0.87 -9.42 17.72
N ALA A 249 -2.08 -9.34 18.26
CA ALA A 249 -2.39 -8.53 19.44
C ALA A 249 -3.47 -9.22 20.27
N GLU A 250 -3.56 -8.89 21.57
CA GLU A 250 -4.59 -9.46 22.42
C GLU A 250 -5.99 -9.06 21.94
N THR A 251 -6.15 -7.77 21.61
CA THR A 251 -7.41 -7.21 21.11
C THR A 251 -7.24 -6.65 19.69
N ILE A 252 -8.01 -7.18 18.73
CA ILE A 252 -8.08 -6.66 17.37
C ILE A 252 -9.41 -5.95 17.14
N VAL A 253 -9.35 -4.78 16.51
CA VAL A 253 -10.53 -4.12 15.93
C VAL A 253 -10.39 -4.11 14.43
N TYR A 254 -11.23 -4.85 13.74
CA TYR A 254 -11.21 -4.96 12.29
C TYR A 254 -12.38 -4.21 11.66
N VAL A 255 -12.05 -3.19 10.85
CA VAL A 255 -13.05 -2.45 10.07
C VAL A 255 -13.14 -3.05 8.67
N VAL A 256 -14.30 -3.64 8.36
CA VAL A 256 -14.59 -4.15 7.02
C VAL A 256 -14.86 -2.96 6.10
N GLY A 257 -14.19 -2.87 4.96
CA GLY A 257 -14.30 -1.73 4.06
C GLY A 257 -15.28 -1.97 2.92
N LYS A 258 -15.70 -0.89 2.26
CA LYS A 258 -16.54 -0.90 1.04
C LYS A 258 -15.81 -1.40 -0.23
N SER A 259 -14.62 -2.00 -0.12
CA SER A 259 -13.80 -2.33 -1.29
C SER A 259 -14.22 -3.64 -1.94
N SER A 260 -14.50 -3.62 -3.25
CA SER A 260 -14.79 -4.83 -4.04
C SER A 260 -13.64 -5.83 -4.10
N ASN A 261 -12.41 -5.40 -3.79
CA ASN A 261 -11.23 -6.27 -3.74
C ASN A 261 -11.05 -6.96 -2.38
N GLN A 262 -11.84 -6.59 -1.37
CA GLN A 262 -11.81 -7.22 -0.07
C GLN A 262 -12.62 -8.54 -0.13
N ASN A 263 -11.94 -9.64 0.18
CA ASN A 263 -12.52 -10.98 0.27
C ASN A 263 -12.33 -11.60 1.66
N TRP A 264 -12.86 -12.81 1.81
CA TRP A 264 -12.88 -13.58 3.05
C TRP A 264 -11.49 -13.81 3.64
N ARG A 265 -10.41 -13.84 2.83
CA ARG A 265 -9.05 -14.04 3.35
C ARG A 265 -8.60 -12.89 4.23
N TYR A 266 -9.02 -11.66 3.93
CA TYR A 266 -8.65 -10.51 4.77
C TYR A 266 -9.41 -10.54 6.09
N VAL A 267 -10.68 -10.94 6.08
CA VAL A 267 -11.45 -11.10 7.33
C VAL A 267 -10.90 -12.26 8.15
N TYR A 268 -10.64 -13.40 7.51
CA TYR A 268 -9.96 -14.55 8.14
C TYR A 268 -8.63 -14.13 8.77
N THR A 269 -7.82 -13.39 8.01
CA THR A 269 -6.52 -12.91 8.50
C THR A 269 -6.74 -11.98 9.68
N ALA A 270 -7.69 -11.04 9.65
CA ALA A 270 -7.92 -10.13 10.77
C ALA A 270 -8.38 -10.88 12.04
N VAL A 271 -9.32 -11.81 11.89
CA VAL A 271 -9.85 -12.62 12.99
C VAL A 271 -8.76 -13.48 13.63
N THR A 272 -7.93 -14.14 12.82
CA THR A 272 -6.85 -15.02 13.31
C THR A 272 -5.67 -14.27 13.93
N ARG A 273 -5.69 -12.93 13.93
CA ARG A 273 -4.63 -12.09 14.51
C ARG A 273 -4.97 -11.59 15.92
N GLY A 274 -6.23 -11.76 16.35
CA GLY A 274 -6.65 -11.50 17.72
C GLY A 274 -6.45 -12.74 18.58
N GLN A 275 -5.75 -12.58 19.70
CA GLN A 275 -5.48 -13.68 20.62
C GLN A 275 -6.64 -13.90 21.60
N LYS A 276 -7.13 -12.81 22.21
CA LYS A 276 -8.18 -12.84 23.24
C LYS A 276 -9.50 -12.29 22.72
N ARG A 277 -9.47 -11.18 21.98
CA ARG A 277 -10.67 -10.46 21.56
C ARG A 277 -10.59 -9.92 20.13
N VAL A 278 -11.71 -10.01 19.41
CA VAL A 278 -11.89 -9.44 18.07
C VAL A 278 -13.21 -8.67 18.01
N TYR A 279 -13.11 -7.39 17.66
CA TYR A 279 -14.23 -6.57 17.23
C TYR A 279 -14.26 -6.52 15.70
N ILE A 280 -15.42 -6.79 15.12
CA ILE A 280 -15.69 -6.55 13.69
C ILE A 280 -16.59 -5.34 13.59
N ILE A 281 -16.21 -4.31 12.83
CA ILE A 281 -17.06 -3.16 12.52
C ILE A 281 -17.45 -3.24 11.04
N SER A 282 -18.76 -3.31 10.76
CA SER A 282 -19.28 -3.35 9.39
C SER A 282 -20.80 -3.19 9.35
N THR A 283 -21.35 -2.91 8.17
CA THR A 283 -22.74 -3.29 7.88
C THR A 283 -22.85 -4.81 7.69
N GLU A 284 -24.06 -5.35 7.76
CA GLU A 284 -24.30 -6.77 7.45
C GLU A 284 -23.93 -7.09 5.99
N ASP A 285 -24.31 -6.21 5.07
CA ASP A 285 -24.04 -6.34 3.63
C ASP A 285 -22.55 -6.36 3.31
N GLN A 286 -21.76 -5.53 3.98
CA GLN A 286 -20.32 -5.49 3.77
C GLN A 286 -19.65 -6.79 4.19
N LEU A 287 -20.02 -7.29 5.38
CA LEU A 287 -19.48 -8.55 5.87
C LEU A 287 -19.88 -9.71 4.97
N ARG A 288 -21.16 -9.77 4.57
CA ARG A 288 -21.68 -10.75 3.63
C ARG A 288 -20.93 -10.71 2.29
N LYS A 289 -20.82 -9.53 1.68
CA LYS A 289 -20.10 -9.33 0.41
C LYS A 289 -18.63 -9.76 0.53
N ALA A 290 -17.94 -9.39 1.61
CA ALA A 290 -16.57 -9.81 1.82
C ALA A 290 -16.42 -11.34 1.92
N MET A 291 -17.37 -12.03 2.57
CA MET A 291 -17.37 -13.49 2.69
C MET A 291 -17.63 -14.21 1.36
N GLU A 292 -18.54 -13.67 0.54
CA GLU A 292 -18.93 -14.26 -0.75
C GLU A 292 -17.96 -13.92 -1.88
N GLN A 293 -17.15 -12.87 -1.72
CA GLN A 293 -16.25 -12.38 -2.74
C GLN A 293 -15.18 -13.42 -3.11
N ARG A 294 -15.00 -13.60 -4.43
CA ARG A 294 -14.02 -14.55 -4.97
C ARG A 294 -12.59 -14.09 -4.68
N ASP A 295 -11.76 -15.06 -4.35
CA ASP A 295 -10.32 -14.86 -4.36
C ASP A 295 -9.82 -14.52 -5.76
N HIS A 296 -8.95 -13.52 -5.85
CA HIS A 296 -8.25 -13.23 -7.09
C HIS A 296 -7.33 -14.41 -7.45
N LYS A 297 -7.56 -15.03 -8.61
CA LYS A 297 -6.71 -16.12 -9.09
C LYS A 297 -5.33 -15.57 -9.44
N ARG A 298 -4.30 -16.03 -8.74
CA ARG A 298 -2.92 -15.64 -9.03
C ARG A 298 -2.52 -16.14 -10.41
N GLN A 299 -1.95 -15.27 -11.22
CA GLN A 299 -1.31 -15.64 -12.48
C GLN A 299 0.10 -16.17 -12.18
N THR A 300 0.22 -17.49 -12.02
CA THR A 300 1.49 -18.13 -11.69
C THR A 300 1.56 -19.52 -12.32
N GLN A 301 2.75 -19.89 -12.81
CA GLN A 301 3.03 -21.22 -13.38
C GLN A 301 3.64 -22.19 -12.36
N LEU A 302 3.87 -21.74 -11.11
CA LEU A 302 4.59 -22.53 -10.11
C LEU A 302 3.93 -23.89 -9.87
N GLU A 303 2.59 -23.94 -9.86
CA GLU A 303 1.87 -25.20 -9.70
C GLU A 303 2.14 -26.18 -10.85
N GLY A 304 2.16 -25.69 -12.09
CA GLY A 304 2.48 -26.49 -13.27
C GLY A 304 3.92 -26.99 -13.25
N LEU A 305 4.87 -26.11 -12.94
CA LEU A 305 6.29 -26.43 -12.91
C LEU A 305 6.62 -27.47 -11.82
N VAL A 306 6.06 -27.34 -10.61
CA VAL A 306 6.27 -28.31 -9.53
C VAL A 306 5.69 -29.67 -9.90
N LYS A 307 4.48 -29.72 -10.48
CA LYS A 307 3.88 -30.98 -10.94
C LYS A 307 4.73 -31.66 -12.00
N GLN A 308 5.26 -30.90 -12.95
CA GLN A 308 6.14 -31.41 -14.00
C GLN A 308 7.43 -32.01 -13.42
N GLU A 309 8.11 -31.27 -12.56
CA GLU A 309 9.37 -31.70 -11.93
C GLU A 309 9.18 -32.98 -11.11
N VAL A 310 8.12 -33.06 -10.29
CA VAL A 310 7.85 -34.25 -9.48
C VAL A 310 7.51 -35.46 -10.36
N ASN A 311 6.77 -35.26 -11.46
CA ASN A 311 6.44 -36.34 -12.39
C ASN A 311 7.67 -36.84 -13.17
N GLN A 312 8.59 -35.96 -13.56
CA GLN A 312 9.85 -36.35 -14.22
C GLN A 312 10.71 -37.24 -13.31
N ARG A 313 10.81 -36.90 -12.02
CA ARG A 313 11.57 -37.71 -11.05
C ARG A 313 10.95 -39.09 -10.81
N LYS A 314 9.62 -39.19 -10.74
CA LYS A 314 8.92 -40.48 -10.65
C LYS A 314 9.09 -41.35 -11.90
N GLY A 315 9.15 -40.74 -13.09
CA GLY A 315 9.44 -41.45 -14.34
C GLY A 315 10.84 -42.09 -14.34
N MET A 316 11.84 -41.38 -13.79
CA MET A 316 13.21 -41.88 -13.69
C MET A 316 13.42 -42.97 -12.63
N GLU A 317 12.62 -43.00 -11.57
CA GLU A 317 12.65 -44.08 -10.56
C GLU A 317 11.99 -45.37 -11.06
N GLY A 318 10.99 -45.29 -11.96
CA GLY A 318 10.35 -46.45 -12.59
C GLY A 318 11.22 -47.19 -13.61
N GLU A 319 12.12 -46.48 -14.32
CA GLU A 319 13.01 -47.09 -15.32
C GLU A 319 14.25 -47.78 -14.71
N LYS A 320 14.60 -47.48 -13.46
CA LYS A 320 15.71 -48.16 -12.76
C LYS A 320 15.35 -49.53 -12.19
N ALA A 321 14.07 -49.93 -12.21
CA ALA A 321 13.62 -51.21 -11.68
C ALA A 321 13.58 -52.37 -12.70
N THR A 322 13.87 -52.13 -13.99
CA THR A 322 13.76 -53.16 -15.07
C THR A 322 15.08 -53.61 -15.68
N LYS A 323 16.24 -53.30 -15.09
CA LYS A 323 17.54 -53.82 -15.54
C LYS A 323 18.27 -54.61 -14.44
N ALA A 324 17.75 -55.78 -14.11
CA ALA A 324 18.54 -56.86 -13.52
C ALA A 324 18.83 -57.89 -14.63
N PRO A 325 20.10 -58.24 -14.93
CA PRO A 325 20.41 -59.27 -15.92
C PRO A 325 20.16 -60.67 -15.35
N HIS A 326 19.40 -61.47 -16.08
CA HIS A 326 19.29 -62.91 -15.86
C HIS A 326 20.64 -63.60 -16.07
N THR A 327 21.08 -64.40 -15.10
CA THR A 327 22.01 -65.52 -15.30
C THR A 327 21.23 -66.83 -15.22
N PRO A 328 21.41 -67.77 -16.18
CA PRO A 328 20.69 -69.04 -16.20
C PRO A 328 21.57 -70.18 -15.67
N HIS A 329 21.11 -70.88 -14.63
CA HIS A 329 21.43 -72.28 -14.29
C HIS A 329 20.39 -72.68 -13.23
N GLY A 330 19.61 -73.76 -13.31
CA GLY A 330 19.75 -75.02 -14.03
C GLY A 330 19.67 -76.15 -13.00
N GLY A 331 18.53 -76.84 -12.90
CA GLY A 331 18.37 -78.10 -12.16
C GLY A 331 17.21 -78.17 -11.16
N GLY A 332 16.15 -78.91 -11.51
CA GLY A 332 15.17 -79.47 -10.54
C GLY A 332 15.76 -80.69 -9.79
N PRO A 333 14.98 -81.54 -9.06
CA PRO A 333 13.54 -81.80 -9.25
C PRO A 333 12.67 -82.07 -7.98
N THR A 334 11.38 -81.69 -8.06
CA THR A 334 10.17 -82.46 -7.62
C THR A 334 9.94 -82.76 -6.10
N PRO A 335 8.82 -83.39 -5.68
CA PRO A 335 7.58 -82.68 -5.31
C PRO A 335 6.99 -83.14 -3.95
N GLY A 336 6.07 -82.38 -3.35
CA GLY A 336 5.27 -82.95 -2.26
C GLY A 336 4.26 -82.00 -1.63
N PRO A 337 3.00 -82.43 -1.40
CA PRO A 337 1.85 -81.56 -1.20
C PRO A 337 1.42 -81.50 0.26
N GLY A 338 0.56 -80.53 0.62
CA GLY A 338 -0.27 -80.72 1.80
C GLY A 338 -0.86 -79.46 2.39
N THR A 339 -2.19 -79.36 2.28
CA THR A 339 -3.13 -78.94 3.34
C THR A 339 -2.92 -77.53 3.92
N GLY A 340 -3.82 -76.58 3.69
CA GLY A 340 -5.23 -76.68 4.05
C GLY A 340 -5.48 -75.90 5.36
N PRO A 341 -6.67 -75.31 5.55
CA PRO A 341 -6.81 -73.99 6.17
C PRO A 341 -7.36 -74.04 7.61
N SER A 342 -7.72 -72.85 8.10
CA SER A 342 -8.80 -72.53 9.08
C SER A 342 -8.38 -71.85 10.40
N PRO A 343 -9.33 -71.14 11.07
CA PRO A 343 -9.13 -69.75 11.51
C PRO A 343 -9.33 -69.60 13.03
N GLY A 344 -9.13 -68.39 13.57
CA GLY A 344 -9.38 -68.15 15.00
C GLY A 344 -9.37 -66.69 15.41
N SER A 345 -10.55 -66.08 15.33
CA SER A 345 -11.20 -65.28 16.40
C SER A 345 -10.38 -64.30 17.25
N GLY A 346 -10.73 -63.01 17.10
CA GLY A 346 -11.29 -62.24 18.21
C GLY A 346 -10.42 -61.15 18.86
N PRO A 347 -11.02 -60.03 19.32
CA PRO A 347 -10.34 -58.74 19.46
C PRO A 347 -9.96 -58.39 20.91
N GLY A 348 -8.80 -57.76 21.09
CA GLY A 348 -8.37 -57.21 22.38
C GLY A 348 -8.07 -55.72 22.26
N LEU A 349 -8.94 -54.89 22.84
CA LEU A 349 -8.64 -53.48 23.14
C LEU A 349 -7.45 -53.40 24.10
N SER A 350 -6.49 -52.54 23.81
CA SER A 350 -5.58 -52.00 24.82
C SER A 350 -5.24 -50.55 24.47
N THR A 351 -5.61 -49.67 25.39
CA THR A 351 -5.25 -48.26 25.51
C THR A 351 -3.72 -48.05 25.43
N PRO A 352 -3.22 -47.03 24.71
CA PRO A 352 -1.84 -46.62 24.85
C PRO A 352 -1.66 -45.71 26.06
N ARG A 353 -0.70 -46.14 26.86
CA ARG A 353 -0.13 -45.61 28.08
C ARG A 353 0.43 -44.20 27.89
N THR A 354 0.15 -43.35 28.86
CA THR A 354 0.71 -42.01 29.09
C THR A 354 2.24 -42.08 29.14
N SER A 355 2.91 -41.35 28.26
CA SER A 355 4.36 -41.11 28.33
C SER A 355 4.61 -39.70 28.85
N GLU A 356 5.16 -39.65 30.06
CA GLU A 356 5.60 -38.46 30.78
C GLU A 356 6.66 -37.70 29.97
N VAL A 357 6.50 -36.38 29.91
CA VAL A 357 7.43 -35.43 29.27
C VAL A 357 8.43 -34.96 30.33
N PRO A 358 9.75 -35.05 30.10
CA PRO A 358 10.73 -34.40 30.98
C PRO A 358 10.74 -32.89 30.71
N THR A 359 10.35 -32.12 31.73
CA THR A 359 10.56 -30.68 31.82
C THR A 359 12.03 -30.38 32.09
N GLN A 360 12.74 -29.80 31.11
CA GLN A 360 13.98 -29.06 31.35
C GLN A 360 13.97 -27.73 30.57
N PRO A 361 14.51 -26.64 31.16
CA PRO A 361 14.36 -25.28 30.65
C PRO A 361 15.33 -24.99 29.50
N TRP A 362 14.81 -24.46 28.41
CA TRP A 362 15.60 -24.01 27.26
C TRP A 362 16.37 -22.73 27.62
N THR A 363 17.67 -22.88 27.87
CA THR A 363 18.62 -21.76 27.84
C THR A 363 19.08 -21.55 26.40
N ASN A 364 19.05 -20.29 25.98
CA ASN A 364 19.26 -19.83 24.62
C ASN A 364 20.75 -19.99 24.22
N ARG A 365 21.11 -21.10 23.56
CA ARG A 365 22.42 -21.24 22.90
C ARG A 365 22.37 -20.58 21.52
N GLN A 366 23.13 -19.49 21.41
CA GLN A 366 23.52 -18.87 20.14
C GLN A 366 24.05 -19.92 19.16
N PHE A 367 23.30 -20.18 18.09
CA PHE A 367 23.85 -20.80 16.89
C PHE A 367 24.49 -19.71 16.04
N GLN A 368 25.82 -19.63 16.06
CA GLN A 368 26.56 -18.93 15.03
C GLN A 368 26.65 -19.81 13.77
N PRO A 369 26.22 -19.34 12.59
CA PRO A 369 26.52 -20.05 11.36
C PRO A 369 28.01 -19.90 11.04
N ARG A 370 28.69 -21.06 10.92
CA ARG A 370 30.07 -21.14 10.41
C ARG A 370 30.15 -20.53 9.02
N ASN A 371 31.11 -19.62 8.87
CA ASN A 371 31.53 -19.02 7.61
C ASN A 371 31.93 -20.09 6.59
N LEU A 372 31.13 -20.29 5.54
CA LEU A 372 31.56 -21.08 4.38
C LEU A 372 30.78 -20.73 3.10
N TRP A 373 30.90 -19.47 2.65
CA TRP A 373 30.63 -19.13 1.25
C TRP A 373 31.74 -18.21 0.76
N LYS A 374 32.57 -18.78 -0.12
CA LYS A 374 33.56 -18.04 -0.92
C LYS A 374 32.82 -17.10 -1.88
N LYS A 375 33.46 -15.97 -2.13
CA LYS A 375 33.14 -14.96 -3.14
C LYS A 375 32.81 -15.62 -4.48
N ASP A 376 31.75 -15.19 -5.14
CA ASP A 376 31.81 -14.41 -6.39
C ASP A 376 30.40 -14.12 -6.97
N VAL A 377 30.31 -12.96 -7.63
CA VAL A 377 29.26 -12.45 -8.54
C VAL A 377 27.97 -11.91 -7.90
N GLU A 378 27.93 -10.58 -7.74
CA GLU A 378 26.70 -9.78 -7.60
C GLU A 378 25.89 -9.83 -8.90
N CYS A 379 24.62 -10.23 -8.82
CA CYS A 379 23.62 -9.97 -9.84
C CYS A 379 22.39 -9.34 -9.19
N ASP A 380 22.30 -8.02 -9.32
CA ASP A 380 21.17 -7.19 -8.96
C ASP A 380 20.05 -7.39 -9.99
N THR A 381 18.99 -8.14 -9.62
CA THR A 381 17.69 -8.05 -10.29
C THR A 381 16.57 -8.26 -9.28
N SER A 382 16.01 -7.17 -8.77
CA SER A 382 14.71 -7.17 -8.08
C SER A 382 13.59 -6.72 -9.04
N PRO A 383 12.40 -7.35 -9.02
CA PRO A 383 11.34 -7.08 -9.98
C PRO A 383 10.50 -5.85 -9.61
N THR A 384 10.18 -5.05 -10.62
CA THR A 384 9.25 -3.91 -10.59
C THR A 384 7.80 -4.40 -10.58
N GLU A 385 7.06 -4.14 -9.49
CA GLU A 385 5.61 -4.33 -9.45
C GLU A 385 4.83 -3.03 -9.68
N ARG A 386 3.72 -3.21 -10.40
CA ARG A 386 2.84 -2.26 -11.07
C ARG A 386 1.95 -1.48 -10.11
N THR A 387 1.63 -0.25 -10.49
CA THR A 387 0.52 0.54 -9.91
C THR A 387 -0.42 0.96 -11.02
N ASP A 388 -1.69 0.55 -10.94
CA ASP A 388 -2.78 1.04 -11.79
C ASP A 388 -3.62 2.15 -11.11
N PRO A 389 -4.31 3.01 -11.89
CA PRO A 389 -4.68 4.37 -11.49
C PRO A 389 -6.20 4.63 -11.53
N PHE A 390 -6.80 5.18 -10.46
CA PHE A 390 -8.11 5.85 -10.55
C PHE A 390 -8.27 6.95 -9.49
N HIS A 391 -8.26 8.22 -9.93
CA HIS A 391 -9.30 9.23 -9.66
C HIS A 391 -8.88 10.61 -10.19
N ASN A 392 -9.68 11.18 -11.11
CA ASN A 392 -9.91 12.61 -11.24
C ASN A 392 -11.23 12.89 -12.00
N ARG A 393 -12.25 13.33 -11.26
CA ARG A 393 -13.40 14.18 -11.62
C ARG A 393 -14.20 14.36 -10.31
N ALA A 394 -14.67 15.53 -9.88
CA ALA A 394 -15.27 16.61 -10.65
C ALA A 394 -15.00 18.00 -10.04
N ASN A 395 -14.84 18.99 -10.93
CA ASN A 395 -15.23 20.38 -10.66
C ASN A 395 -16.76 20.44 -10.73
N SER A 396 -17.39 21.05 -9.73
CA SER A 396 -18.76 21.55 -9.83
C SER A 396 -18.77 22.99 -9.34
N SER A 397 -19.13 23.87 -10.26
CA SER A 397 -19.42 25.29 -10.08
C SER A 397 -20.70 25.48 -9.25
N CYS A 398 -20.66 26.32 -8.24
CA CYS A 398 -21.86 27.03 -7.76
C CYS A 398 -21.48 28.49 -7.56
N ALA A 399 -22.33 29.36 -8.11
CA ALA A 399 -22.22 30.80 -8.16
C ALA A 399 -22.29 31.42 -6.76
N GLU A 400 -21.49 32.46 -6.54
CA GLU A 400 -21.63 33.38 -5.41
C GLU A 400 -22.68 34.44 -5.77
N ASP A 401 -23.64 34.63 -4.87
CA ASP A 401 -24.61 35.70 -4.89
C ASP A 401 -24.26 36.70 -3.76
N HIS A 402 -24.40 37.99 -4.06
CA HIS A 402 -23.97 39.10 -3.22
C HIS A 402 -24.93 39.37 -2.05
N GLY A 403 -24.41 39.77 -0.87
CA GLY A 403 -25.25 40.41 0.15
C GLY A 403 -24.63 40.65 1.52
N ASN A 404 -24.19 41.90 1.75
CA ASN A 404 -24.15 42.68 3.01
C ASN A 404 -23.19 42.34 4.17
N SER A 405 -22.10 43.12 4.23
CA SER A 405 -21.76 44.14 5.25
C SER A 405 -22.46 44.10 6.62
N VAL A 406 -21.67 43.97 7.70
CA VAL A 406 -21.73 44.83 8.91
C VAL A 406 -20.33 44.96 9.54
N ASN A 407 -19.92 46.20 9.83
CA ASN A 407 -18.72 46.61 10.53
C ASN A 407 -18.72 46.22 12.02
N THR A 408 -17.55 45.90 12.59
CA THR A 408 -17.22 46.39 13.95
C THR A 408 -15.70 46.44 14.19
N THR A 409 -15.23 47.68 14.27
CA THR A 409 -13.98 48.14 14.89
C THR A 409 -14.00 47.81 16.39
N THR A 410 -12.84 47.56 17.02
CA THR A 410 -12.26 48.37 18.12
C THR A 410 -11.28 47.59 19.04
N GLN A 411 -10.08 48.15 19.13
CA GLN A 411 -9.11 48.22 20.26
C GLN A 411 -8.31 47.00 20.76
N THR A 412 -7.03 47.10 20.40
CA THR A 412 -5.83 47.02 21.25
C THR A 412 -6.00 47.41 22.73
N GLY A 413 -5.49 46.55 23.61
CA GLY A 413 -5.18 46.87 25.02
C GLY A 413 -3.92 46.12 25.47
N VAL A 414 -2.87 46.88 25.75
CA VAL A 414 -1.61 46.51 26.40
C VAL A 414 -1.78 46.63 27.93
N PHE A 415 -0.91 45.95 28.70
CA PHE A 415 -0.60 46.02 30.17
C PHE A 415 -0.76 44.62 30.80
N SER A 416 0.09 44.09 31.66
CA SER A 416 1.47 44.35 32.08
C SER A 416 1.89 43.18 32.98
N HIS A 417 3.20 42.90 33.00
CA HIS A 417 3.92 42.10 34.00
C HIS A 417 3.56 42.48 35.45
N VAL A 418 3.31 41.47 36.31
CA VAL A 418 3.75 41.46 37.72
C VAL A 418 4.06 40.01 38.12
N ASP A 419 5.25 39.82 38.69
CA ASP A 419 5.81 38.58 39.20
C ASP A 419 5.51 38.34 40.70
N LEU A 420 5.40 37.05 41.07
CA LEU A 420 5.76 36.37 42.35
C LEU A 420 4.88 36.57 43.61
N PRO A 421 4.95 35.67 44.64
CA PRO A 421 5.54 34.31 44.71
C PRO A 421 4.67 33.21 45.36
N GLU A 422 5.16 31.96 45.26
CA GLU A 422 4.80 30.75 45.99
C GLU A 422 4.75 30.88 47.53
N LYS A 423 3.84 30.13 48.19
CA LYS A 423 4.13 29.29 49.37
C LYS A 423 2.97 28.34 49.75
N VAL A 424 3.22 27.04 49.59
CA VAL A 424 3.02 25.90 50.52
C VAL A 424 1.94 26.00 51.62
N LEU A 425 0.95 25.07 51.63
CA LEU A 425 0.74 24.06 52.70
C LEU A 425 -0.52 23.17 52.49
N GLN A 426 -0.24 21.88 52.62
CA GLN A 426 -0.99 20.67 52.99
C GLN A 426 -2.34 20.76 53.76
N ALA A 427 -3.19 19.75 53.48
CA ALA A 427 -3.94 18.87 54.42
C ALA A 427 -5.49 18.87 54.39
N GLU A 428 -6.00 17.67 54.10
CA GLU A 428 -7.23 16.95 54.53
C GLU A 428 -8.30 17.66 55.39
N ARG A 429 -9.58 17.53 54.99
CA ARG A 429 -10.57 16.63 55.65
C ARG A 429 -11.98 16.72 55.03
N GLU A 430 -12.50 15.54 54.71
CA GLU A 430 -13.84 15.00 55.02
C GLU A 430 -15.09 15.89 55.17
N SER A 431 -16.19 15.28 54.67
CA SER A 431 -17.48 15.09 55.35
C SER A 431 -18.71 15.87 54.85
N ARG A 432 -19.65 15.07 54.31
CA ARG A 432 -21.13 15.09 54.51
C ARG A 432 -21.86 16.33 54.00
N GLY A 433 -22.95 16.25 53.25
CA GLY A 433 -23.95 15.21 53.03
C GLY A 433 -25.29 15.94 52.87
N SER A 434 -26.24 15.41 52.08
CA SER A 434 -27.67 15.43 52.44
C SER A 434 -28.48 14.66 51.43
N ASP A 435 -29.07 13.57 51.93
CA ASP A 435 -30.30 12.98 51.48
C ASP A 435 -31.45 14.00 51.37
N ARG A 436 -32.36 13.78 50.42
CA ARG A 436 -33.81 13.94 50.65
C ARG A 436 -34.62 13.08 49.69
N HIS A 437 -35.28 12.07 50.26
CA HIS A 437 -36.42 11.35 49.70
C HIS A 437 -37.63 12.28 49.44
N LYS A 438 -38.42 11.98 48.40
CA LYS A 438 -39.84 11.54 48.52
C LYS A 438 -40.45 11.17 47.16
N ARG A 439 -41.14 10.02 47.16
CA ARG A 439 -41.98 9.39 46.11
C ARG A 439 -43.37 10.10 45.98
N PRO A 440 -44.42 9.48 45.39
CA PRO A 440 -44.73 9.34 43.96
C PRO A 440 -46.18 9.81 43.63
N VAL A 441 -46.54 10.02 42.35
CA VAL A 441 -47.96 10.08 41.95
C VAL A 441 -48.16 9.50 40.54
N THR A 442 -48.93 8.43 40.46
CA THR A 442 -49.73 8.02 39.28
C THR A 442 -51.11 8.66 39.36
N PRO A 443 -51.82 8.85 38.23
CA PRO A 443 -52.97 7.96 38.01
C PRO A 443 -53.24 7.55 36.55
N THR A 444 -54.21 6.66 36.46
CA THR A 444 -54.64 5.67 35.46
C THR A 444 -55.58 6.21 34.36
N THR A 445 -55.71 5.43 33.27
CA THR A 445 -56.90 5.28 32.35
C THR A 445 -57.14 6.42 31.34
N SER A 446 -57.59 6.25 30.07
CA SER A 446 -58.24 5.15 29.36
C SER A 446 -58.31 5.43 27.83
N GLN A 447 -58.39 4.35 27.03
CA GLN A 447 -59.26 4.16 25.85
C GLN A 447 -59.04 4.82 24.46
N GLN A 448 -59.21 3.91 23.47
CA GLN A 448 -59.90 4.01 22.17
C GLN A 448 -59.08 4.23 20.87
N SER A 449 -59.07 3.15 20.06
CA SER A 449 -58.92 3.10 18.60
C SER A 449 -60.00 3.92 17.88
N PRO A 450 -59.78 4.34 16.62
CA PRO A 450 -60.38 3.58 15.51
C PRO A 450 -59.59 3.60 14.17
N GLN A 451 -59.60 2.46 13.46
CA GLN A 451 -59.70 2.40 11.99
C GLN A 451 -61.20 2.28 11.62
N PRO A 452 -61.71 2.60 10.40
CA PRO A 452 -61.14 2.27 9.08
C PRO A 452 -61.44 3.27 7.93
N LYS A 453 -60.97 2.99 6.69
CA LYS A 453 -61.76 3.01 5.42
C LYS A 453 -60.89 2.85 4.16
N GLN A 454 -61.25 1.86 3.33
CA GLN A 454 -60.98 1.82 1.88
C GLN A 454 -62.01 2.68 1.10
N PRO A 455 -61.75 2.96 -0.19
CA PRO A 455 -62.51 2.31 -1.29
C PRO A 455 -61.62 1.87 -2.49
N ARG A 456 -61.80 0.68 -3.07
CA ARG A 456 -62.63 0.26 -4.25
C ARG A 456 -62.21 0.77 -5.65
N ASN A 457 -61.90 -0.21 -6.52
CA ASN A 457 -62.32 -0.49 -7.92
C ASN A 457 -62.32 0.66 -8.96
N ALA A 458 -62.03 0.48 -10.26
CA ALA A 458 -62.34 -0.60 -11.20
C ALA A 458 -61.39 -0.50 -12.43
N SER A 459 -61.03 -1.63 -13.08
CA SER A 459 -61.46 -2.06 -14.43
C SER A 459 -60.83 -1.24 -15.58
N GLU A 460 -60.47 -1.73 -16.77
CA GLU A 460 -60.83 -2.93 -17.53
C GLU A 460 -60.07 -2.92 -18.89
N TYR A 461 -60.07 -4.07 -19.58
CA TYR A 461 -59.77 -4.33 -21.02
C TYR A 461 -58.29 -4.23 -21.52
N VAL A 462 -57.59 -5.33 -21.89
CA VAL A 462 -57.70 -6.21 -23.11
C VAL A 462 -57.11 -5.50 -24.34
N HIS A 463 -56.36 -6.08 -25.29
CA HIS A 463 -55.60 -7.32 -25.55
C HIS A 463 -55.11 -7.14 -27.01
N LYS A 464 -53.98 -7.76 -27.40
CA LYS A 464 -53.58 -8.10 -28.79
C LYS A 464 -53.11 -6.93 -29.68
N ASP A 465 -52.24 -7.08 -30.67
CA ASP A 465 -51.30 -8.10 -31.14
C ASP A 465 -50.35 -7.31 -32.08
N ASP A 466 -49.11 -7.78 -32.20
CA ASP A 466 -48.10 -7.52 -33.25
C ASP A 466 -48.66 -7.74 -34.70
N PRO A 467 -47.89 -7.60 -35.82
CA PRO A 467 -46.59 -6.97 -36.08
C PRO A 467 -46.48 -6.20 -37.44
N ALA A 468 -45.25 -5.76 -37.76
CA ALA A 468 -44.56 -5.94 -39.06
C ALA A 468 -44.49 -4.79 -40.09
N THR A 469 -43.28 -4.73 -40.69
CA THR A 469 -42.89 -4.21 -42.03
C THR A 469 -43.03 -2.70 -42.26
N GLY A 470 -42.21 -1.99 -43.03
CA GLY A 470 -41.08 -2.23 -43.94
C GLY A 470 -40.61 -0.82 -44.37
N ALA A 471 -39.30 -0.59 -44.50
CA ALA A 471 -38.59 -0.45 -45.77
C ALA A 471 -38.95 0.78 -46.64
N ALA A 472 -37.88 1.46 -47.10
CA ALA A 472 -37.81 2.38 -48.23
C ALA A 472 -38.48 3.77 -48.01
N GLU A 473 -38.06 4.90 -48.58
CA GLU A 473 -37.17 5.17 -49.71
C GLU A 473 -36.80 6.68 -49.70
N SER A 474 -35.58 6.97 -50.16
CA SER A 474 -35.16 8.04 -51.09
C SER A 474 -35.70 9.49 -51.02
N MET A 475 -34.73 10.41 -51.26
CA MET A 475 -34.81 11.58 -52.17
C MET A 475 -35.71 12.74 -51.71
N GLU A 476 -35.42 14.03 -51.88
CA GLU A 476 -34.51 14.89 -52.63
C GLU A 476 -34.40 16.19 -51.76
N VAL A 477 -33.55 17.18 -52.00
CA VAL A 477 -33.79 18.29 -52.95
C VAL A 477 -32.71 19.37 -52.73
N ASP A 478 -32.21 19.88 -53.86
CA ASP A 478 -31.62 21.20 -54.21
C ASP A 478 -30.58 21.87 -53.29
N VAL A 479 -29.37 22.26 -53.73
CA VAL A 479 -28.83 22.88 -54.97
C VAL A 479 -29.18 24.38 -55.14
N ARG A 480 -28.09 25.15 -55.36
CA ARG A 480 -27.90 26.58 -55.72
C ARG A 480 -27.70 27.52 -54.50
N SER A 481 -26.71 28.40 -54.44
CA SER A 481 -25.91 29.02 -55.50
C SER A 481 -24.57 29.55 -54.95
N LEU A 482 -23.51 29.24 -55.72
CA LEU A 482 -22.29 29.96 -56.08
C LEU A 482 -21.93 31.27 -55.33
N ASP A 483 -20.70 31.33 -54.81
CA ASP A 483 -19.72 32.29 -55.33
C ASP A 483 -18.27 31.83 -55.15
N SER A 484 -17.46 32.10 -56.18
CA SER A 484 -16.12 31.55 -56.40
C SER A 484 -15.01 32.51 -55.96
N THR A 485 -14.07 32.04 -55.15
CA THR A 485 -12.68 32.52 -55.18
C THR A 485 -11.71 31.36 -54.91
N SER A 486 -10.69 31.30 -55.76
CA SER A 486 -9.67 30.27 -55.86
C SER A 486 -8.84 30.12 -54.59
N THR A 487 -8.71 28.88 -54.10
CA THR A 487 -7.68 28.47 -53.14
C THR A 487 -6.89 27.28 -53.70
N PRO A 488 -5.57 27.21 -53.46
CA PRO A 488 -4.76 26.09 -53.93
C PRO A 488 -5.20 24.82 -53.22
N SER A 489 -5.35 23.75 -53.99
CA SER A 489 -5.64 22.39 -53.54
C SER A 489 -4.83 22.04 -52.29
N GLN A 490 -5.50 22.05 -51.14
CA GLN A 490 -4.90 21.62 -49.88
C GLN A 490 -4.84 20.09 -49.90
N ASN A 491 -3.67 19.56 -50.24
CA ASN A 491 -3.31 18.22 -49.79
C ASN A 491 -3.57 18.15 -48.27
N PRO A 492 -4.18 17.07 -47.76
CA PRO A 492 -4.49 16.95 -46.34
C PRO A 492 -3.20 17.15 -45.54
N ARG A 493 -3.14 18.25 -44.77
CA ARG A 493 -1.96 18.59 -43.95
C ARG A 493 -1.66 17.40 -43.04
N THR A 494 -0.49 16.79 -43.23
CA THR A 494 0.01 15.78 -42.30
C THR A 494 0.12 16.41 -40.92
N PRO A 495 -0.54 15.85 -39.89
CA PRO A 495 -0.56 16.45 -38.56
C PRO A 495 0.84 16.49 -37.95
N SER A 496 1.15 17.55 -37.18
CA SER A 496 2.43 17.67 -36.48
C SER A 496 2.65 16.53 -35.48
N ALA A 497 3.91 16.25 -35.06
CA ALA A 497 4.18 15.28 -33.98
C ALA A 497 3.29 15.49 -32.75
N PHE A 498 3.14 16.76 -32.39
CA PHE A 498 2.30 17.18 -31.27
C PHE A 498 0.83 16.79 -31.51
N GLU A 499 0.27 17.10 -32.68
CA GLU A 499 -1.10 16.76 -33.03
C GLU A 499 -1.33 15.24 -33.10
N VAL A 500 -0.38 14.49 -33.67
CA VAL A 500 -0.41 13.01 -33.71
C VAL A 500 -0.46 12.43 -32.30
N LEU A 501 0.39 12.92 -31.40
CA LEU A 501 0.47 12.43 -30.02
C LEU A 501 -0.73 12.88 -29.16
N MET A 502 -1.29 14.06 -29.44
CA MET A 502 -2.47 14.61 -28.74
C MET A 502 -3.79 13.95 -29.17
N LYS A 503 -4.02 13.73 -30.49
CA LYS A 503 -5.30 13.22 -31.02
C LYS A 503 -5.66 11.82 -30.53
N ARG A 504 -4.67 11.06 -30.06
CA ARG A 504 -4.81 9.62 -29.87
C ARG A 504 -4.69 9.18 -28.41
N ASN A 505 -4.67 10.13 -27.46
CA ASN A 505 -4.38 9.91 -26.04
C ASN A 505 -3.02 9.21 -25.78
N TRP A 506 -2.05 9.33 -26.70
CA TRP A 506 -0.69 8.77 -26.57
C TRP A 506 0.22 9.61 -25.67
N LEU A 507 -0.31 10.68 -25.09
CA LEU A 507 0.18 11.24 -23.84
C LEU A 507 -0.54 10.52 -22.70
N PRO A 508 -0.08 9.34 -22.26
CA PRO A 508 -0.37 8.97 -20.89
C PRO A 508 0.16 10.12 -20.01
N PRO A 509 -0.45 10.38 -18.84
CA PRO A 509 0.25 11.15 -17.82
C PRO A 509 1.67 10.56 -17.71
N PRO A 510 2.71 11.41 -17.63
CA PRO A 510 4.08 10.93 -17.55
C PRO A 510 4.18 9.74 -16.59
N SER A 511 4.93 8.71 -16.97
CA SER A 511 5.14 7.54 -16.11
C SER A 511 5.51 8.00 -14.71
N VAL A 512 4.91 7.35 -13.70
CA VAL A 512 5.12 7.65 -12.27
C VAL A 512 6.63 7.52 -11.98
N GLY A 513 7.35 8.65 -12.03
CA GLY A 513 8.80 8.68 -11.91
C GLY A 513 9.51 9.77 -12.73
N THR A 514 8.96 10.26 -13.85
CA THR A 514 9.63 11.35 -14.59
C THR A 514 9.55 12.64 -13.79
N SER A 515 10.70 13.27 -13.52
CA SER A 515 10.72 14.53 -12.79
C SER A 515 9.93 15.60 -13.54
N SER A 516 9.35 16.57 -12.82
CA SER A 516 8.69 17.75 -13.44
C SER A 516 9.56 18.42 -14.51
N ALA A 517 10.89 18.34 -14.38
CA ALA A 517 11.85 18.84 -15.35
C ALA A 517 11.91 18.06 -16.66
N GLN A 518 11.90 16.72 -16.63
CA GLN A 518 11.88 15.89 -17.84
C GLN A 518 10.60 16.13 -18.66
N LYS A 519 9.46 16.35 -17.99
CA LYS A 519 8.21 16.73 -18.66
C LYS A 519 8.34 18.05 -19.41
N LYS A 520 9.06 19.02 -18.84
CA LYS A 520 9.30 20.32 -19.47
C LYS A 520 10.19 20.20 -20.71
N VAL A 521 11.27 19.40 -20.65
CA VAL A 521 12.11 19.11 -21.82
C VAL A 521 11.29 18.45 -22.93
N ARG A 522 10.49 17.44 -22.58
CA ARG A 522 9.61 16.77 -23.54
C ARG A 522 8.68 17.74 -24.26
N ASN A 523 8.02 18.62 -23.52
CA ASN A 523 7.13 19.61 -24.10
C ASN A 523 7.89 20.59 -25.00
N ALA A 524 9.10 21.00 -24.61
CA ALA A 524 9.94 21.85 -25.45
C ALA A 524 10.39 21.15 -26.76
N VAL A 525 10.67 19.84 -26.72
CA VAL A 525 10.93 19.04 -27.93
C VAL A 525 9.69 19.01 -28.84
N LEU A 526 8.50 18.82 -28.28
CA LEU A 526 7.26 18.81 -29.05
C LEU A 526 6.98 20.16 -29.72
N GLU A 527 7.14 21.26 -28.99
CA GLU A 527 7.00 22.62 -29.55
C GLU A 527 8.06 22.90 -30.63
N LEU A 528 9.29 22.40 -30.45
CA LEU A 528 10.33 22.49 -31.46
C LEU A 528 9.94 21.77 -32.76
N LEU A 529 9.47 20.52 -32.66
CA LEU A 529 9.04 19.73 -33.82
C LEU A 529 7.84 20.38 -34.52
N LYS A 530 6.89 20.91 -33.75
CA LYS A 530 5.74 21.67 -34.26
C LYS A 530 6.18 22.93 -35.00
N LYS A 531 7.09 23.72 -34.43
CA LYS A 531 7.64 24.94 -35.05
C LYS A 531 8.38 24.64 -36.34
N ARG A 532 9.03 23.48 -36.45
CA ARG A 532 9.71 23.01 -37.66
C ARG A 532 8.77 22.36 -38.68
N GLY A 533 7.46 22.28 -38.39
CA GLY A 533 6.47 21.68 -39.29
C GLY A 533 6.67 20.16 -39.48
N ILE A 534 7.27 19.48 -38.51
CA ILE A 534 7.58 18.06 -38.60
C ILE A 534 6.36 17.27 -38.12
N GLY A 535 5.70 16.64 -39.08
CA GLY A 535 4.52 15.82 -38.86
C GLY A 535 4.76 14.34 -39.10
N TRP A 536 3.82 13.54 -38.60
CA TRP A 536 3.76 12.10 -38.85
C TRP A 536 2.31 11.72 -39.18
N GLN A 537 2.09 10.53 -39.73
CA GLN A 537 0.74 9.98 -39.79
C GLN A 537 0.24 9.66 -38.38
N ALA A 538 -1.08 9.71 -38.18
CA ALA A 538 -1.73 9.60 -36.87
C ALA A 538 -1.42 8.28 -36.14
N ASP A 539 -0.84 7.30 -36.82
CA ASP A 539 -0.46 5.99 -36.34
C ASP A 539 1.03 5.67 -36.26
N SER A 540 1.87 6.69 -36.43
CA SER A 540 3.30 6.48 -36.37
C SER A 540 3.81 6.35 -34.93
N THR A 541 4.18 5.12 -34.55
CA THR A 541 5.02 4.86 -33.35
C THR A 541 6.36 5.58 -33.41
N GLN A 542 6.78 6.01 -34.59
CA GLN A 542 8.05 6.69 -34.83
C GLN A 542 8.08 8.09 -34.20
N ALA A 543 6.96 8.83 -34.21
CA ALA A 543 6.87 10.15 -33.57
C ALA A 543 7.17 10.06 -32.06
N LYS A 544 6.68 9.00 -31.42
CA LYS A 544 6.95 8.73 -30.00
C LYS A 544 8.43 8.41 -29.77
N VAL A 545 9.03 7.55 -30.58
CA VAL A 545 10.47 7.21 -30.46
C VAL A 545 11.34 8.46 -30.58
N VAL A 546 11.07 9.33 -31.56
CA VAL A 546 11.83 10.57 -31.76
C VAL A 546 11.73 11.50 -30.56
N VAL A 547 10.51 11.74 -30.06
CA VAL A 547 10.28 12.63 -28.93
C VAL A 547 10.89 12.08 -27.65
N ASP A 548 10.68 10.79 -27.35
CA ASP A 548 11.17 10.14 -26.13
C ASP A 548 12.70 10.13 -26.10
N THR A 549 13.34 9.74 -27.21
CA THR A 549 14.80 9.70 -27.33
C THR A 549 15.41 11.09 -27.21
N LEU A 550 14.93 12.08 -27.98
CA LEU A 550 15.48 13.43 -27.92
C LEU A 550 15.28 14.05 -26.54
N SER A 551 14.15 13.80 -25.88
CA SER A 551 13.91 14.30 -24.53
C SER A 551 14.91 13.72 -23.52
N LYS A 552 15.23 12.42 -23.63
CA LYS A 552 16.20 11.72 -22.77
C LYS A 552 17.61 12.27 -22.99
N VAL A 553 18.05 12.35 -24.25
CA VAL A 553 19.39 12.83 -24.62
C VAL A 553 19.57 14.29 -24.17
N LEU A 554 18.67 15.19 -24.56
CA LEU A 554 18.77 16.61 -24.23
C LEU A 554 18.70 16.88 -22.73
N PHE A 555 17.88 16.13 -21.98
CA PHE A 555 17.83 16.25 -20.52
C PHE A 555 19.15 15.84 -19.85
N SER A 556 19.87 14.87 -20.41
CA SER A 556 21.16 14.42 -19.89
C SER A 556 22.29 15.40 -20.22
N LEU A 557 22.22 16.04 -21.39
CA LEU A 557 23.23 17.02 -21.83
C LEU A 557 23.06 18.39 -21.20
N ASP A 558 21.85 18.74 -20.74
CA ASP A 558 21.52 20.03 -20.13
C ASP A 558 22.55 20.49 -19.08
N THR A 559 23.04 19.57 -18.25
CA THR A 559 24.01 19.91 -17.20
C THR A 559 25.44 20.11 -17.69
N HIS A 560 25.76 19.73 -18.92
CA HIS A 560 27.13 19.60 -19.46
C HIS A 560 27.41 20.50 -20.67
N HIS A 561 26.50 21.41 -21.06
CA HIS A 561 26.68 22.24 -22.26
C HIS A 561 28.01 23.00 -22.34
N GLU A 562 28.48 23.60 -21.23
CA GLU A 562 29.74 24.35 -21.23
C GLU A 562 30.96 23.41 -21.36
N GLU A 563 30.94 22.26 -20.70
CA GLU A 563 32.03 21.27 -20.77
C GLU A 563 32.13 20.65 -22.17
N LEU A 564 30.99 20.36 -22.80
CA LEU A 564 30.94 19.87 -24.18
C LEU A 564 31.49 20.93 -25.14
N LYS A 565 31.19 22.21 -24.91
CA LYS A 565 31.72 23.33 -25.69
C LYS A 565 33.24 23.48 -25.53
N GLU A 566 33.76 23.34 -24.31
CA GLU A 566 35.21 23.36 -24.02
C GLU A 566 35.97 22.22 -24.70
N GLN A 567 35.33 21.05 -24.84
CA GLN A 567 35.88 19.90 -25.59
C GLN A 567 35.76 20.04 -27.13
N GLY A 568 35.24 21.17 -27.64
CA GLY A 568 35.03 21.37 -29.08
C GLY A 568 33.78 20.69 -29.65
N ALA A 569 32.96 20.06 -28.80
CA ALA A 569 31.69 19.46 -29.19
C ALA A 569 30.57 20.51 -29.20
N ASN A 570 30.47 21.22 -30.33
CA ASN A 570 29.48 22.27 -30.51
C ASN A 570 28.06 21.69 -30.67
N ILE A 571 27.24 21.82 -29.63
CA ILE A 571 25.81 21.49 -29.69
C ILE A 571 25.12 22.43 -30.69
N PRO A 572 24.34 21.91 -31.65
CA PRO A 572 23.61 22.73 -32.62
C PRO A 572 22.74 23.80 -31.97
N LEU A 573 22.66 25.00 -32.58
CA LEU A 573 21.88 26.14 -32.08
C LEU A 573 20.40 25.81 -31.83
N VAL A 574 19.84 24.83 -32.54
CA VAL A 574 18.46 24.39 -32.31
C VAL A 574 18.26 23.70 -30.95
N PHE A 575 19.33 23.12 -30.39
CA PHE A 575 19.33 22.39 -29.13
C PHE A 575 19.95 23.19 -27.97
N SER A 576 20.59 24.34 -28.23
CA SER A 576 21.17 25.19 -27.18
C SER A 576 20.12 25.81 -26.25
N SER A 577 18.86 25.90 -26.69
CA SER A 577 17.73 26.36 -25.88
C SER A 577 17.28 25.36 -24.81
N PHE A 578 17.83 24.14 -24.78
CA PHE A 578 17.48 23.10 -23.82
C PHE A 578 18.31 23.16 -22.52
N GLN A 579 18.90 24.31 -22.23
CA GLN A 579 19.62 24.58 -20.99
C GLN A 579 18.69 25.01 -19.84
N GLY A 580 19.02 24.61 -18.61
CA GLY A 580 18.37 25.05 -17.37
C GLY A 580 17.14 24.25 -16.95
N PHE A 581 16.85 23.12 -17.59
CA PHE A 581 15.72 22.26 -17.21
C PHE A 581 16.03 21.42 -15.96
N HIS A 582 17.27 20.99 -15.79
CA HIS A 582 17.72 20.07 -14.76
C HIS A 582 17.87 20.81 -13.42
N PRO A 583 17.15 20.39 -12.36
CA PRO A 583 17.04 21.16 -11.13
C PRO A 583 18.25 20.99 -10.17
N TRP A 584 19.40 20.52 -10.65
CA TRP A 584 20.54 20.18 -9.79
C TRP A 584 21.08 21.41 -9.05
N LYS A 585 21.20 22.55 -9.75
CA LYS A 585 21.60 23.84 -9.17
C LYS A 585 20.62 24.30 -8.07
N LYS A 586 19.31 24.12 -8.29
CA LYS A 586 18.25 24.54 -7.33
C LYS A 586 18.18 23.66 -6.09
N ASN A 587 18.49 22.38 -6.23
CA ASN A 587 18.33 21.39 -5.16
C ASN A 587 19.60 21.16 -4.32
N LYS A 588 20.68 21.91 -4.54
CA LYS A 588 22.01 21.69 -3.92
C LYS A 588 22.46 20.22 -4.02
N LYS A 589 22.13 19.56 -5.13
CA LYS A 589 22.56 18.19 -5.41
C LYS A 589 23.88 18.23 -6.17
N SER A 590 24.66 17.16 -6.05
CA SER A 590 25.83 16.96 -6.91
C SER A 590 25.39 17.04 -8.38
N LYS A 591 26.23 17.66 -9.20
CA LYS A 591 26.06 17.67 -10.65
C LYS A 591 25.99 16.20 -11.13
N PRO A 592 25.02 15.82 -11.96
CA PRO A 592 25.02 14.50 -12.58
C PRO A 592 26.35 14.27 -13.31
N LYS A 593 26.89 13.06 -13.24
CA LYS A 593 28.03 12.67 -14.07
C LYS A 593 27.51 12.13 -15.40
N LEU A 594 28.21 12.42 -16.49
CA LEU A 594 27.89 11.89 -17.81
C LEU A 594 28.97 10.87 -18.18
N SER A 595 28.65 9.59 -18.00
CA SER A 595 29.61 8.51 -18.22
C SER A 595 29.84 8.25 -19.71
N LYS A 596 30.94 7.57 -20.06
CA LYS A 596 31.19 7.11 -21.43
C LYS A 596 30.06 6.20 -21.95
N SER A 597 29.56 5.30 -21.09
CA SER A 597 28.42 4.44 -21.43
C SER A 597 27.14 5.22 -21.73
N ASP A 598 26.91 6.37 -21.07
CA ASP A 598 25.76 7.22 -21.37
C ASP A 598 25.91 7.88 -22.74
N LEU A 599 27.10 8.36 -23.08
CA LEU A 599 27.40 8.94 -24.40
C LEU A 599 27.22 7.90 -25.52
N ASP A 600 27.74 6.69 -25.34
CA ASP A 600 27.62 5.61 -26.33
C ASP A 600 26.16 5.13 -26.48
N SER A 601 25.41 5.10 -25.37
CA SER A 601 23.96 4.83 -25.41
C SER A 601 23.21 5.93 -26.16
N HIS A 602 23.56 7.20 -25.94
CA HIS A 602 22.92 8.32 -26.62
C HIS A 602 23.24 8.33 -28.12
N ASP A 603 24.48 8.01 -28.51
CA ASP A 603 24.87 7.86 -29.91
C ASP A 603 24.04 6.79 -30.64
N THR A 604 23.91 5.62 -30.01
CA THR A 604 23.07 4.52 -30.53
C THR A 604 21.60 4.93 -30.65
N ASP A 605 21.07 5.65 -29.64
CA ASP A 605 19.68 6.10 -29.65
C ASP A 605 19.44 7.19 -30.71
N LEU A 606 20.39 8.10 -30.94
CA LEU A 606 20.31 9.12 -31.98
C LEU A 606 20.38 8.52 -33.38
N SER A 607 21.18 7.46 -33.59
CA SER A 607 21.22 6.73 -34.87
C SER A 607 19.83 6.22 -35.29
N LYS A 608 19.04 5.71 -34.32
CA LYS A 608 17.66 5.27 -34.56
C LYS A 608 16.75 6.44 -34.94
N VAL A 609 16.92 7.59 -34.30
CA VAL A 609 16.17 8.82 -34.63
C VAL A 609 16.50 9.28 -36.03
N ILE A 610 17.77 9.25 -36.43
CA ILE A 610 18.22 9.67 -37.77
C ILE A 610 17.64 8.75 -38.85
N ASP A 611 17.60 7.43 -38.65
CA ASP A 611 16.94 6.50 -39.58
C ASP A 611 15.45 6.83 -39.74
N ILE A 612 14.74 7.09 -38.63
CA ILE A 612 13.34 7.51 -38.67
C ILE A 612 13.16 8.82 -39.44
N LEU A 613 13.99 9.83 -39.16
CA LEU A 613 13.88 11.13 -39.81
C LEU A 613 14.26 11.07 -41.29
N SER A 614 15.13 10.13 -41.69
CA SER A 614 15.49 9.90 -43.11
C SER A 614 14.31 9.47 -43.97
N LYS A 615 13.33 8.79 -43.36
CA LYS A 615 12.10 8.34 -44.00
C LYS A 615 11.04 9.45 -44.10
N ASN A 616 11.26 10.61 -43.47
CA ASN A 616 10.34 11.73 -43.44
C ASN A 616 10.87 12.92 -44.25
N ALA A 617 10.26 13.17 -45.42
CA ALA A 617 10.67 14.25 -46.32
C ALA A 617 10.62 15.66 -45.68
N GLN A 618 9.70 15.89 -44.73
CA GLN A 618 9.56 17.15 -44.01
C GLN A 618 10.67 17.37 -42.96
N ALA A 619 11.39 16.31 -42.59
CA ALA A 619 12.37 16.33 -41.50
C ALA A 619 13.82 16.54 -41.95
N LYS A 620 14.11 16.76 -43.24
CA LYS A 620 15.49 16.82 -43.78
C LYS A 620 16.39 17.81 -43.03
N SER A 621 15.92 19.03 -42.78
CA SER A 621 16.70 20.06 -42.07
C SER A 621 16.94 19.70 -40.61
N PHE A 622 15.93 19.12 -39.95
CA PHE A 622 16.03 18.69 -38.56
C PHE A 622 16.88 17.43 -38.38
N LYS A 623 16.86 16.51 -39.36
CA LYS A 623 17.77 15.38 -39.43
C LYS A 623 19.22 15.85 -39.39
N SER A 624 19.57 16.84 -40.22
CA SER A 624 20.93 17.40 -40.22
C SER A 624 21.32 18.01 -38.87
N ASP A 625 20.37 18.66 -38.17
CA ASP A 625 20.60 19.14 -36.82
C ASP A 625 20.86 17.97 -35.83
N VAL A 626 20.11 16.86 -35.93
CA VAL A 626 20.30 15.67 -35.10
C VAL A 626 21.63 14.94 -35.41
N GLU A 627 22.04 14.87 -36.67
CA GLU A 627 23.35 14.32 -37.07
C GLU A 627 24.49 15.15 -36.48
N LYS A 628 24.39 16.48 -36.51
CA LYS A 628 25.39 17.35 -35.85
C LYS A 628 25.44 17.15 -34.35
N LEU A 629 24.29 16.94 -33.71
CA LEU A 629 24.23 16.60 -32.28
C LEU A 629 24.92 15.26 -32.01
N GLN A 630 24.67 14.24 -32.85
CA GLN A 630 25.32 12.94 -32.74
C GLN A 630 26.85 13.03 -32.90
N THR A 631 27.32 13.73 -33.93
CA THR A 631 28.75 13.97 -34.16
C THR A 631 29.39 14.68 -32.97
N ALA A 632 28.71 15.68 -32.38
CA ALA A 632 29.20 16.35 -31.18
C ALA A 632 29.40 15.35 -30.02
N LEU A 633 28.46 14.42 -29.80
CA LEU A 633 28.59 13.40 -28.75
C LEU A 633 29.70 12.38 -29.02
N SER A 634 29.95 12.04 -30.29
CA SER A 634 31.03 11.12 -30.68
C SER A 634 32.43 11.70 -30.45
N ILE A 635 32.58 13.03 -30.47
CA ILE A 635 33.86 13.74 -30.24
C ILE A 635 34.16 13.86 -28.74
N CYS A 636 33.14 13.78 -27.88
CA CYS A 636 33.30 13.98 -26.44
C CYS A 636 34.06 12.84 -25.76
N ASN A 637 35.05 13.23 -24.95
CA ASN A 637 35.63 12.34 -23.95
C ASN A 637 34.74 12.31 -22.70
N PRO A 638 34.72 11.19 -21.95
CA PRO A 638 33.97 11.11 -20.70
C PRO A 638 34.36 12.25 -19.74
N LEU A 639 33.34 12.81 -19.07
CA LEU A 639 33.49 13.90 -18.11
C LEU A 639 33.48 13.29 -16.69
N ASP A 640 34.66 13.17 -16.07
CA ASP A 640 34.85 12.57 -14.74
C ASP A 640 34.32 13.43 -13.57
#